data_AF-A0A3L7X361-F1
#
_entry.id   AF-A0A3L7X361-F1
#
_cell.length_a   1.000
_cell.length_b   1.000
_cell.length_c   1.000
_cell.angle_alpha   90.00
_cell.angle_beta   90.00
_cell.angle_gamma   90.00
#
_symmetry.space_group_name_H-M   'P 1'
#
loop_
_entity.id
_entity.type
_entity.pdbx_description
1 polymer ?
#
loop_
_entity_poly.entity_id
_entity_poly.type
_entity_poly.pdbx_seq_one_letter_code
_entity_poly.pdbx_strand_id
1 'polypeptide(L)'
;WAVVAVASASTWLLEAACYWAIGVGFGLSLSPVVFLAVCGAANLTVAVPSTSGSIGPYEYLVVVVVTAFGLGITESTATAYAFGVHAFVLIPVTLVGVLLLWRRDLDLGDLARVESVEAPREMKVAP
;
A
#
# COMPACT_ATOMS: atom_id res chain seq x y z
N TRP A 1 -3.86 8.68 -24.28
CA TRP A 1 -4.96 8.52 -23.31
C TRP A 1 -5.44 7.09 -23.17
N ALA A 2 -5.81 6.38 -24.24
CA ALA A 2 -6.28 4.99 -24.14
C ALA A 2 -5.29 4.04 -23.41
N VAL A 3 -4.00 4.07 -23.77
CA VAL A 3 -2.96 3.26 -23.10
C VAL A 3 -2.87 3.56 -21.60
N VAL A 4 -2.92 4.84 -21.22
CA VAL A 4 -2.86 5.27 -19.81
C VAL A 4 -4.10 4.78 -19.05
N ALA A 5 -5.29 4.93 -19.64
CA ALA A 5 -6.53 4.48 -19.02
C ALA A 5 -6.55 2.95 -18.84
N VAL A 6 -6.13 2.19 -19.85
CA VAL A 6 -6.07 0.74 -19.80
C VAL A 6 -5.02 0.26 -18.80
N ALA A 7 -3.82 0.82 -18.81
CA ALA A 7 -2.76 0.46 -17.87
C ALA A 7 -3.19 0.77 -16.42
N SER A 8 -3.77 1.96 -16.18
CA SER A 8 -4.26 2.35 -14.86
C SER A 8 -5.36 1.40 -14.37
N ALA A 9 -6.40 1.18 -15.18
CA ALA A 9 -7.48 0.26 -14.82
C ALA A 9 -6.94 -1.16 -14.55
N SER A 10 -6.00 -1.64 -15.37
CA SER A 10 -5.38 -2.95 -15.19
C SER A 10 -4.62 -3.06 -13.87
N THR A 11 -3.85 -2.04 -13.50
CA THR A 11 -3.13 -2.01 -12.22
C THR A 11 -4.09 -2.11 -11.04
N TRP A 12 -5.15 -1.30 -11.02
CA TRP A 12 -6.13 -1.32 -9.93
C TRP A 12 -6.88 -2.66 -9.85
N LEU A 13 -7.23 -3.24 -10.99
CA LEU A 13 -7.89 -4.56 -11.03
C LEU A 13 -6.97 -5.68 -10.57
N LEU A 14 -5.69 -5.66 -10.97
CA LEU A 14 -4.69 -6.63 -10.53
C LEU A 14 -4.42 -6.52 -9.02
N GLU A 15 -4.33 -5.30 -8.50
CA GLU A 15 -4.16 -5.05 -7.08
C GLU A 15 -5.35 -5.59 -6.27
N ALA A 16 -6.58 -5.26 -6.67
CA ALA A 16 -7.78 -5.79 -6.03
C ALA A 16 -7.89 -7.33 -6.16
N ALA A 17 -7.42 -7.92 -7.27
CA ALA A 17 -7.36 -9.36 -7.44
C ALA A 17 -6.35 -10.01 -6.47
N CYS A 18 -5.20 -9.40 -6.23
CA CYS A 18 -4.25 -9.84 -5.20
C CYS A 18 -4.88 -9.78 -3.81
N TYR A 19 -5.58 -8.68 -3.49
CA TYR A 19 -6.26 -8.52 -2.19
C TYR A 19 -7.33 -9.60 -2.00
N TRP A 20 -8.10 -9.89 -3.04
CA TRP A 20 -9.07 -10.99 -3.05
C TRP A 20 -8.41 -12.35 -2.83
N ALA A 21 -7.32 -12.66 -3.55
CA ALA A 21 -6.59 -13.91 -3.38
C ALA A 21 -6.04 -14.10 -1.97
N ILE A 22 -5.51 -13.03 -1.36
CA ILE A 22 -5.09 -13.04 0.04
C ILE A 22 -6.31 -13.25 0.95
N GLY A 23 -7.42 -12.57 0.68
CA GLY A 23 -8.67 -12.71 1.43
C GLY A 23 -9.19 -14.15 1.44
N VAL A 24 -9.14 -14.84 0.30
CA VAL A 24 -9.44 -16.28 0.19
C VAL A 24 -8.53 -17.11 1.10
N GLY A 25 -7.23 -16.78 1.16
CA GLY A 25 -6.28 -17.43 2.07
C GLY A 25 -6.57 -17.21 3.56
N PHE A 26 -7.18 -16.08 3.93
CA PHE A 26 -7.65 -15.78 5.28
C PHE A 26 -9.07 -16.29 5.57
N GLY A 27 -9.69 -17.01 4.63
CA GLY A 27 -11.05 -17.54 4.79
C GLY A 27 -12.16 -16.49 4.68
N LEU A 28 -11.88 -15.32 4.09
CA LEU A 28 -12.88 -14.29 3.86
C LEU A 28 -13.79 -14.66 2.69
N SER A 29 -15.03 -15.06 2.99
CA SER A 29 -16.07 -15.34 1.99
C SER A 29 -16.79 -14.06 1.54
N LEU A 30 -16.03 -13.09 1.02
CA LEU A 30 -16.54 -11.82 0.51
C LEU A 30 -16.63 -11.82 -1.02
N SER A 31 -17.57 -11.02 -1.56
CA SER A 31 -17.63 -10.79 -3.01
C SER A 31 -16.35 -10.14 -3.51
N PRO A 32 -15.79 -10.55 -4.67
CA PRO A 32 -14.61 -9.90 -5.29
C PRO A 32 -14.75 -8.37 -5.43
N VAL A 33 -15.98 -7.87 -5.60
CA VAL A 33 -16.27 -6.43 -5.69
C VAL A 33 -15.93 -5.68 -4.39
N VAL A 34 -16.06 -6.32 -3.23
CA VAL A 34 -15.67 -5.73 -1.94
C VAL A 34 -14.18 -5.43 -1.90
N PHE A 35 -13.35 -6.25 -2.56
CA PHE A 35 -11.90 -6.04 -2.58
C PHE A 35 -11.47 -4.85 -3.46
N LEU A 36 -12.32 -4.40 -4.40
CA LEU A 36 -12.13 -3.09 -5.05
C LEU A 36 -12.33 -1.93 -4.07
N ALA A 37 -13.31 -2.05 -3.16
CA ALA A 37 -13.51 -1.07 -2.10
C ALA A 37 -12.36 -1.08 -1.09
N VAL A 38 -11.84 -2.28 -0.74
CA VAL A 38 -10.65 -2.42 0.12
C VAL A 38 -9.43 -1.76 -0.55
N CYS A 39 -9.20 -2.03 -1.84
CA CYS A 39 -8.12 -1.42 -2.62
C CYS A 39 -8.23 0.11 -2.67
N GLY A 40 -9.44 0.64 -2.92
CA GLY A 40 -9.68 2.09 -2.88
C GLY A 40 -9.41 2.70 -1.51
N ALA A 41 -9.93 2.09 -0.44
CA ALA A 41 -9.75 2.58 0.92
C ALA A 41 -8.27 2.54 1.36
N ALA A 42 -7.57 1.44 1.07
CA ALA A 42 -6.13 1.29 1.28
C ALA A 42 -5.33 2.39 0.58
N ASN A 43 -5.57 2.63 -0.71
CA ASN A 43 -4.82 3.64 -1.48
C ASN A 43 -5.11 5.08 -1.05
N LEU A 44 -6.29 5.38 -0.48
CA LEU A 44 -6.56 6.69 0.11
C LEU A 44 -5.66 6.98 1.33
N THR A 45 -5.24 5.96 2.08
CA THR A 45 -4.33 6.14 3.23
C THR A 45 -2.90 6.47 2.82
N VAL A 46 -2.48 6.02 1.64
CA VAL A 46 -1.16 6.33 1.07
C VAL A 46 -1.13 7.75 0.51
N ALA A 47 -2.28 8.24 0.02
CA ALA A 47 -2.40 9.60 -0.49
C ALA A 47 -2.30 10.68 0.59
N VAL A 48 -2.68 10.37 1.85
CA VAL A 48 -2.54 11.28 2.98
C VAL A 48 -1.27 10.91 3.76
N PRO A 49 -0.17 11.68 3.63
CA PRO A 49 1.07 11.40 4.35
C PRO A 49 0.82 11.58 5.85
N SER A 50 0.60 10.46 6.53
CA SER A 50 0.17 10.44 7.94
C SER A 50 1.16 9.70 8.83
N THR A 51 1.78 8.63 8.32
CA THR A 51 2.79 7.83 9.01
C THR A 51 3.76 7.23 7.99
N SER A 52 4.97 6.86 8.43
CA SER A 52 5.94 6.16 7.59
C SER A 52 5.35 4.81 7.13
N GLY A 53 5.18 4.66 5.82
CA GLY A 53 4.57 3.47 5.22
C GLY A 53 3.09 3.29 5.51
N SER A 54 2.37 4.32 5.97
CA SER A 54 0.92 4.26 6.26
C SER A 54 0.50 3.18 7.28
N ILE A 55 1.42 2.73 8.14
CA ILE A 55 1.16 1.74 9.19
C ILE A 55 0.18 2.30 10.22
N GLY A 56 -0.94 1.61 10.44
CA GLY A 56 -2.03 2.01 11.31
C GLY A 56 -3.26 2.47 10.51
N PRO A 57 -3.19 3.61 9.79
CA PRO A 57 -4.30 4.07 8.95
C PRO A 57 -4.70 3.06 7.87
N TYR A 58 -3.73 2.41 7.23
CA TYR A 58 -3.97 1.37 6.24
C TYR A 58 -4.80 0.24 6.85
N GLU A 59 -4.34 -0.33 7.96
CA GLU A 59 -5.02 -1.43 8.64
C GLU A 59 -6.42 -1.03 9.10
N TYR A 60 -6.55 0.17 9.65
CA TYR A 60 -7.83 0.69 10.12
C TYR A 60 -8.87 0.73 8.99
N LEU A 61 -8.56 1.33 7.83
CA LEU A 61 -9.54 1.42 6.75
C LEU A 61 -9.85 0.07 6.12
N VAL A 62 -8.87 -0.83 6.02
CA VAL A 62 -9.13 -2.20 5.55
C VAL A 62 -10.09 -2.94 6.50
N VAL A 63 -9.86 -2.85 7.81
CA VAL A 63 -10.74 -3.45 8.83
C VAL A 63 -12.15 -2.88 8.73
N VAL A 64 -12.30 -1.56 8.60
CA VAL A 64 -13.60 -0.90 8.45
C VAL A 64 -14.36 -1.44 7.23
N VAL A 65 -13.72 -1.54 6.06
CA VAL A 65 -14.38 -2.05 4.86
C VAL A 65 -14.75 -3.54 5.01
N VAL A 66 -13.82 -4.37 5.46
CA VAL A 66 -14.04 -5.82 5.59
C VAL A 66 -15.16 -6.13 6.59
N THR A 67 -15.20 -5.44 7.73
CA THR A 67 -16.25 -5.63 8.75
C THR A 67 -17.59 -5.03 8.32
N ALA A 68 -17.60 -3.92 7.57
CA ALA A 68 -18.84 -3.33 7.07
C ALA A 68 -19.57 -4.21 6.04
N PHE A 69 -18.81 -4.94 5.20
CA PHE A 69 -19.39 -5.80 4.15
C PHE A 69 -19.39 -7.30 4.50
N GLY A 70 -18.73 -7.69 5.61
CA GLY A 70 -18.56 -9.08 6.02
C GLY A 70 -19.46 -9.51 7.17
N LEU A 71 -20.58 -10.15 6.84
CA LEU A 71 -21.44 -10.75 7.85
C LEU A 71 -20.70 -11.90 8.57
N GLY A 72 -20.53 -11.76 9.88
CA GLY A 72 -19.89 -12.76 10.74
C GLY A 72 -18.35 -12.75 10.73
N ILE A 73 -17.72 -11.81 10.02
CA ILE A 73 -16.26 -11.63 10.08
C ILE A 73 -15.91 -10.89 11.37
N THR A 74 -15.06 -11.50 12.20
CA THR A 74 -14.61 -10.84 13.43
C THR A 74 -13.60 -9.75 13.12
N GLU A 75 -13.53 -8.74 14.00
CA GLU A 75 -12.52 -7.69 13.90
C GLU A 75 -11.10 -8.29 13.90
N SER A 76 -10.84 -9.29 14.75
CA SER A 76 -9.55 -9.99 14.79
C SER A 76 -9.17 -10.61 13.44
N THR A 77 -10.10 -11.27 12.75
CA THR A 77 -9.84 -11.84 11.42
C THR A 77 -9.60 -10.74 10.39
N ALA A 78 -10.39 -9.66 10.43
CA ALA A 78 -10.22 -8.52 9.54
C ALA A 78 -8.86 -7.82 9.75
N THR A 79 -8.41 -7.68 11.00
CA THR A 79 -7.11 -7.11 11.35
C THR A 79 -5.97 -7.99 10.86
N ALA A 80 -6.05 -9.32 11.07
CA ALA A 80 -5.04 -10.25 10.57
C ALA A 80 -4.91 -10.19 9.04
N TYR A 81 -6.04 -10.14 8.33
CA TYR A 81 -6.07 -9.93 6.89
C TYR A 81 -5.45 -8.59 6.49
N ALA A 82 -5.78 -7.49 7.19
CA ALA A 82 -5.27 -6.16 6.89
C ALA A 82 -3.73 -6.11 6.95
N PHE A 83 -3.14 -6.64 8.03
CA PHE A 83 -1.69 -6.78 8.14
C PHE A 83 -1.11 -7.69 7.06
N GLY A 84 -1.79 -8.79 6.73
CA GLY A 84 -1.37 -9.72 5.69
C GLY A 84 -1.25 -9.04 4.33
N VAL A 85 -2.26 -8.27 3.93
CA VAL A 85 -2.23 -7.50 2.67
C VAL A 85 -1.16 -6.42 2.72
N HIS A 86 -1.06 -5.66 3.82
CA HIS A 86 -0.08 -4.58 3.91
C HIS A 86 1.36 -5.09 3.81
N ALA A 87 1.66 -6.19 4.52
CA ALA A 87 2.94 -6.88 4.42
C ALA A 87 3.20 -7.40 3.00
N PHE A 88 2.18 -7.92 2.31
CA PHE A 88 2.32 -8.40 0.93
C PHE A 88 2.59 -7.26 -0.06
N VAL A 89 2.10 -6.05 0.19
CA VAL A 89 2.42 -4.88 -0.63
C VAL A 89 3.84 -4.38 -0.34
N LEU A 90 4.21 -4.27 0.94
CA LEU A 90 5.49 -3.69 1.34
C LEU A 90 6.69 -4.62 1.15
N ILE A 91 6.60 -5.89 1.56
CA ILE A 91 7.78 -6.77 1.63
C ILE A 91 8.35 -7.08 0.24
N PRO A 92 7.57 -7.58 -0.74
CA PRO A 92 8.11 -7.95 -2.04
C PRO A 92 8.70 -6.76 -2.79
N VAL A 93 8.02 -5.61 -2.78
CA VAL A 93 8.52 -4.39 -3.44
C VAL A 93 9.79 -3.88 -2.78
N THR A 94 9.85 -3.90 -1.44
CA THR A 94 11.04 -3.48 -0.70
C THR A 94 12.21 -4.41 -0.98
N LEU A 95 11.99 -5.72 -0.98
CA LEU A 95 13.03 -6.71 -1.28
C LEU A 95 13.58 -6.55 -2.70
N VAL A 96 12.71 -6.34 -3.68
CA VAL A 96 13.13 -6.07 -5.07
C VAL A 96 13.93 -4.77 -5.15
N GLY A 97 13.49 -3.71 -4.46
CA GLY A 97 14.22 -2.44 -4.37
C GLY A 97 15.62 -2.62 -3.79
N VAL A 98 15.74 -3.28 -2.64
CA VAL A 98 17.02 -3.58 -1.99
C VAL A 98 17.93 -4.42 -2.88
N LEU A 99 17.39 -5.44 -3.54
CA LEU A 99 18.16 -6.27 -4.47
C LEU A 99 18.70 -5.45 -5.66
N LEU A 100 17.90 -4.52 -6.18
CA LEU A 100 18.31 -3.64 -7.27
C LEU A 100 19.38 -2.63 -6.82
N LEU A 101 19.27 -2.08 -5.61
CA LEU A 101 20.31 -1.22 -5.03
C LEU A 101 21.64 -1.96 -4.91
N TRP A 102 21.61 -3.17 -4.34
CA TRP A 102 22.80 -4.00 -4.18
C TRP A 102 23.45 -4.36 -5.53
N ARG A 103 22.63 -4.65 -6.56
CA ARG A 103 23.13 -4.94 -7.92
C ARG A 103 23.76 -3.73 -8.63
N ARG A 104 23.57 -2.52 -8.10
CA ARG A 104 24.09 -1.27 -8.69
C ARG A 104 25.17 -0.63 -7.83
N ASP A 105 25.64 -1.33 -6.79
CA ASP A 105 26.63 -0.86 -5.81
C ASP A 105 26.22 0.47 -5.16
N LEU A 106 24.90 0.74 -5.08
CA LEU A 106 24.36 1.92 -4.43
C LEU A 106 24.18 1.62 -2.94
N ASP A 107 24.77 2.46 -2.09
CA ASP A 107 24.58 2.36 -0.65
C ASP A 107 23.44 3.27 -0.14
N LEU A 108 23.03 3.08 1.12
CA LEU A 108 21.98 3.90 1.73
C LEU A 108 22.42 5.37 1.92
N GLY A 109 23.72 5.62 1.98
CA GLY A 109 24.31 6.95 2.06
C GLY A 109 24.22 7.73 0.75
N ASP A 110 24.28 7.06 -0.40
CA ASP A 110 24.02 7.64 -1.72
C ASP A 110 22.57 8.15 -1.81
N LEU A 111 21.62 7.37 -1.29
CA LEU A 111 20.21 7.76 -1.23
C LEU A 111 19.97 8.94 -0.28
N ALA A 112 20.60 8.94 0.90
CA ALA A 112 20.51 10.04 1.87
C ALA A 112 21.11 11.35 1.31
N ARG A 113 22.14 11.24 0.47
CA ARG A 113 22.74 12.40 -0.21
C ARG A 113 21.77 13.02 -1.22
N VAL A 114 21.02 12.20 -1.98
CA VAL A 114 20.00 12.68 -2.93
C VAL A 114 18.87 13.43 -2.19
N GLU A 115 18.38 12.88 -1.07
CA GLU A 115 17.34 13.54 -0.25
C GLU A 115 17.77 14.93 0.26
N SER A 116 19.04 15.07 0.65
CA SER A 116 19.59 16.36 1.13
C SER A 116 19.73 17.43 0.05
N VAL A 117 19.78 17.04 -1.23
CA VAL A 117 19.84 17.95 -2.38
C VAL A 117 18.44 18.38 -2.81
N GLU A 118 17.44 17.51 -2.62
CA GLU A 118 16.04 17.75 -2.99
C GLU A 118 15.24 18.52 -1.92
N ALA A 119 15.65 18.46 -0.64
CA ALA A 119 15.02 19.23 0.44
C ALA A 119 15.00 20.73 0.08
N PRO A 120 13.82 21.37 0.01
CA PRO A 120 13.72 22.74 -0.46
C PRO A 120 14.67 23.66 0.29
N ARG A 121 15.34 24.54 -0.46
CA ARG A 121 15.94 25.79 0.03
C ARG A 121 14.84 26.72 0.57
N GLU A 122 14.00 26.27 1.49
CA GLU A 122 13.01 27.11 2.13
C GLU A 122 13.62 27.80 3.35
N MET A 123 13.81 29.11 3.14
CA MET A 123 13.85 30.17 4.13
C MET A 123 15.19 30.42 4.87
N LYS A 124 16.22 30.78 4.10
CA LYS A 124 17.04 31.95 4.48
C LYS A 124 16.38 33.20 3.89
N VAL A 125 15.25 33.63 4.46
CA VAL A 125 14.86 35.03 4.35
C VAL A 125 15.71 35.74 5.39
N ALA A 126 16.75 36.42 4.91
CA ALA A 126 17.63 37.25 5.71
C ALA A 126 16.82 38.38 6.39
N PRO A 127 17.25 38.84 7.59
CA PRO A 127 16.56 39.90 8.34
C PRO A 127 16.55 41.25 7.61
#